data_AF-A0A101J705-F1
#
_entry.id   AF-A0A101J705-F1
#
_cell.length_a   1.000
_cell.length_b   1.000
_cell.length_c   1.000
_cell.angle_alpha   90.00
_cell.angle_beta   90.00
_cell.angle_gamma   90.00
#
_symmetry.space_group_name_H-M   'P 1'
#
loop_
_entity.id
_entity.type
_entity.pdbx_description
1 polymer ?
#
loop_
_entity_poly.entity_id
_entity_poly.type
_entity_poly.pdbx_seq_one_letter_code
_entity_poly.pdbx_strand_id
1 'polypeptide(L)'
;MKRCPASHLPIREEPEWRAIHNDGGYETIFRLIGSDIIHCKHRSDNGNIVLSRIDSKKFLSILENLNLLHRPIYLLIDFENVTDIGYQYRTDFLNFAFNWGKNITMLVLYNVRDEIRNRLECFSAIAPEKIHMTFASSYRDGLDIILKLHEHSSVEKPEPLEKNESEQLKNRLLAAITRISLLNLLDQPVHPSPAENEFYPYFLAVEEFRKDMISKRMFDRQHKNELRQKYELQYKKQLSDLQQEIDLHKKQVHNYKNTLTALNSEIAVRNEKLYRLHAVDTEKKTITGLLCTQLRSIDKNNHFENLCPDMADNIQIAELCDLNLTAGEALFIDQLKIKHPFLTNNDVKICLLVRKKYSTKVIARLSETSTRGMESIRYRLHKKLGLQKNQSIKAYLCGF
;
A
#
# COMPACT_ATOMS: atom_id res chain seq x y z
N MET A 1 27.44 31.99 33.11
CA MET A 1 26.90 32.45 31.81
C MET A 1 28.05 32.48 30.81
N LYS A 2 27.99 31.74 29.70
CA LYS A 2 29.03 31.83 28.67
C LYS A 2 28.94 33.20 28.00
N ARG A 3 30.09 33.82 27.68
CA ARG A 3 30.17 35.07 26.93
C ARG A 3 30.84 34.82 25.59
N CYS A 4 30.41 35.56 24.57
CA CYS A 4 31.02 35.52 23.26
C CYS A 4 32.47 36.03 23.35
N PRO A 5 33.45 35.29 22.82
CA PRO A 5 34.85 35.70 22.91
C PRO A 5 35.16 36.95 22.07
N ALA A 6 34.37 37.22 21.03
CA ALA A 6 34.56 38.37 20.14
C ALA A 6 33.79 39.62 20.60
N SER A 7 32.51 39.47 20.98
CA SER A 7 31.63 40.60 21.31
C SER A 7 31.40 40.80 22.81
N HIS A 8 31.84 39.87 23.65
CA HIS A 8 31.57 39.82 25.10
C HIS A 8 30.08 39.74 25.51
N LEU A 9 29.16 39.65 24.54
CA LEU A 9 27.73 39.46 24.74
C LEU A 9 27.42 38.09 25.35
N PRO A 10 26.31 37.94 26.11
CA PRO A 10 25.92 36.65 26.65
C PRO A 10 25.59 35.66 25.53
N ILE A 11 26.00 34.40 25.69
CA ILE A 11 25.61 33.29 24.82
C ILE A 11 24.59 32.43 25.54
N ARG A 12 23.47 32.14 24.87
CA ARG A 12 22.50 31.12 25.27
C ARG A 12 22.53 29.97 24.27
N GLU A 13 22.50 28.76 24.80
CA GLU A 13 22.45 27.52 24.02
C GLU A 13 21.54 26.56 24.77
N GLU A 14 20.66 25.86 24.06
CA GLU A 14 19.85 24.78 24.62
C GLU A 14 20.14 23.47 23.88
N PRO A 15 20.13 22.31 24.56
CA PRO A 15 20.34 21.02 23.90
C PRO A 15 19.38 20.78 22.74
N GLU A 16 18.16 21.30 22.84
CA GLU A 16 17.11 21.13 21.83
C GLU A 16 17.25 22.08 20.64
N TRP A 17 18.13 23.07 20.67
CA TRP A 17 18.32 24.02 19.57
C TRP A 17 19.21 23.43 18.47
N ARG A 18 18.74 22.31 17.92
CA ARG A 18 19.42 21.50 16.92
C ARG A 18 18.43 21.00 15.89
N ALA A 19 18.77 21.10 14.61
CA ALA A 19 18.05 20.46 13.52
C ALA A 19 18.86 19.25 13.04
N ILE A 20 18.26 18.06 13.04
CA ILE A 20 18.93 16.83 12.61
C ILE A 20 18.59 16.57 11.14
N HIS A 21 19.60 16.42 10.30
CA HIS A 21 19.46 16.20 8.87
C HIS A 21 19.91 14.78 8.51
N ASN A 22 19.05 13.79 8.76
CA ASN A 22 19.35 12.37 8.52
C ASN A 22 19.83 12.10 7.09
N ASP A 23 19.17 12.70 6.09
CA ASP A 23 19.51 12.54 4.67
C ASP A 23 20.93 13.04 4.33
N GLY A 24 21.48 13.96 5.11
CA GLY A 24 22.81 14.55 4.91
C GLY A 24 23.85 14.11 5.95
N GLY A 25 23.48 13.36 6.98
CA GLY A 25 24.41 12.92 8.03
C GLY A 25 25.04 14.07 8.82
N TYR A 26 24.30 15.15 9.07
CA TYR A 26 24.76 16.29 9.87
C TYR A 26 23.64 16.88 10.73
N GLU A 27 24.01 17.70 11.69
CA GLU A 27 23.09 18.54 12.46
C GLU A 27 23.45 20.01 12.30
N THR A 28 22.44 20.87 12.38
CA THR A 28 22.61 22.32 12.49
C THR A 28 22.34 22.72 13.92
N ILE A 29 23.31 23.36 14.55
CA ILE A 29 23.27 23.80 15.95
C ILE A 29 23.05 25.31 15.98
N PHE A 30 22.08 25.76 16.77
CA PHE A 30 21.73 27.16 16.91
C PHE A 30 22.10 27.68 18.30
N ARG A 31 22.57 28.93 18.34
CA ARG A 31 22.91 29.64 19.57
C ARG A 31 22.41 31.08 19.47
N LEU A 32 22.00 31.65 20.58
CA LEU A 32 21.69 33.08 20.67
C LEU A 32 22.89 33.80 21.26
N ILE A 33 23.40 34.80 20.54
CA ILE A 33 24.41 35.75 21.01
C ILE A 33 23.71 37.08 21.27
N GLY A 34 23.85 37.62 22.47
CA GLY A 34 23.14 38.85 22.85
C GLY A 34 21.63 38.63 22.91
N SER A 35 20.88 39.47 22.19
CA SER A 35 19.41 39.46 22.18
C SER A 35 18.79 39.04 20.86
N ASP A 36 19.54 39.06 19.76
CA ASP A 36 19.00 39.08 18.39
C ASP A 36 19.92 38.43 17.33
N ILE A 37 21.12 38.00 17.72
CA ILE A 37 22.07 37.34 16.81
C ILE A 37 21.95 35.82 16.96
N ILE A 38 21.46 35.14 15.93
CA ILE A 38 21.43 33.68 15.89
C ILE A 38 22.68 33.18 15.17
N HIS A 39 23.53 32.48 15.92
CA HIS A 39 24.70 31.79 15.37
C HIS A 39 24.34 30.35 15.00
N CYS A 40 24.62 29.99 13.76
CA CYS A 40 24.36 28.67 13.19
C CYS A 40 25.68 27.97 12.85
N LYS A 41 25.87 26.74 13.35
CA LYS A 41 27.02 25.89 12.98
C LYS A 41 26.55 24.50 12.54
N HIS A 42 27.18 23.97 11.51
CA HIS A 42 26.94 22.61 11.03
C HIS A 42 27.98 21.64 11.62
N ARG A 43 27.52 20.50 12.12
CA ARG A 43 28.36 19.43 12.70
C ARG A 43 28.02 18.09 12.06
N SER A 44 29.05 17.33 11.70
CA SER A 44 28.95 15.96 11.22
C SER A 44 30.12 15.15 11.77
N ASP A 45 29.91 13.84 11.97
CA ASP A 45 30.94 12.92 12.42
C ASP A 45 32.01 12.68 11.34
N ASN A 46 31.65 12.86 10.06
CA ASN A 46 32.51 12.61 8.90
C ASN A 46 33.24 13.87 8.38
N GLY A 47 33.06 15.02 9.04
CA GLY A 47 33.74 16.29 8.74
C GLY A 47 33.24 17.05 7.49
N ASN A 48 32.98 16.37 6.37
CA ASN A 48 32.48 16.99 5.14
C ASN A 48 30.94 17.01 5.11
N ILE A 49 30.36 18.19 4.85
CA ILE A 49 28.91 18.39 4.88
C ILE A 49 28.42 18.88 3.52
N VAL A 50 27.47 18.15 2.95
CA VAL A 50 26.64 18.65 1.85
C VAL A 50 25.30 19.10 2.43
N LEU A 51 25.03 20.40 2.36
CA LEU A 51 23.79 20.97 2.89
C LEU A 51 22.60 20.50 2.06
N SER A 52 21.82 19.57 2.62
CA SER A 52 20.73 18.90 1.91
C SER A 52 19.41 19.67 1.95
N ARG A 53 19.00 20.22 3.10
CA ARG A 53 17.72 20.90 3.33
C ARG A 53 17.80 21.92 4.47
N ILE A 54 16.85 22.85 4.55
CA ILE A 54 16.66 23.74 5.71
C ILE A 54 15.43 23.29 6.49
N ASP A 55 15.61 22.99 7.79
CA ASP A 55 14.48 22.72 8.68
C ASP A 55 13.86 24.04 9.19
N SER A 56 13.04 24.64 8.33
CA SER A 56 12.37 25.91 8.65
C SER A 56 11.45 25.79 9.86
N LYS A 57 10.83 24.63 10.10
CA LYS A 57 9.95 24.41 11.26
C LYS A 57 10.75 24.46 12.55
N LYS A 58 11.90 23.78 12.58
CA LYS A 58 12.78 23.79 13.75
C LYS A 58 13.35 25.19 14.00
N PHE A 59 13.73 25.91 12.96
CA PHE A 59 14.21 27.27 13.10
C PHE A 59 13.12 28.21 13.66
N LEU A 60 11.89 28.14 13.12
CA LEU A 60 10.78 28.96 13.60
C LEU A 60 10.41 28.67 15.05
N SER A 61 10.42 27.40 15.49
CA SER A 61 10.14 27.08 16.90
C SER A 61 11.23 27.59 17.85
N ILE A 62 12.49 27.64 17.42
CA ILE A 62 13.58 28.26 18.19
C ILE A 62 13.32 29.77 18.34
N LEU A 63 12.95 30.45 17.25
CA LEU A 63 12.61 31.88 17.30
C LEU A 63 11.39 32.15 18.19
N GLU A 64 10.39 31.28 18.17
CA GLU A 64 9.22 31.38 19.05
C GLU A 64 9.60 31.27 20.52
N ASN A 65 10.38 30.25 20.88
CA ASN A 65 10.90 30.05 22.23
C ASN A 65 11.74 31.23 22.72
N LEU A 66 12.39 31.95 21.81
CA LEU A 66 13.19 33.14 22.10
C LEU A 66 12.40 34.46 22.04
N ASN A 67 11.11 34.44 21.69
CA ASN A 67 10.29 35.63 21.42
C ASN A 67 10.87 36.56 20.32
N LEU A 68 11.45 35.97 19.27
CA LEU A 68 12.12 36.67 18.18
C LEU A 68 11.36 36.63 16.84
N LEU A 69 10.23 35.92 16.73
CA LEU A 69 9.46 35.78 15.48
C LEU A 69 9.08 37.12 14.80
N HIS A 70 8.91 38.18 15.57
CA HIS A 70 8.47 39.49 15.08
C HIS A 70 9.50 40.61 15.34
N ARG A 71 10.73 40.25 15.71
CA ARG A 71 11.82 41.19 15.97
C ARG A 71 12.91 41.06 14.92
N PRO A 72 13.60 42.15 14.55
CA PRO A 72 14.75 42.07 13.66
C PRO A 72 15.79 41.12 14.26
N ILE A 73 16.27 40.18 13.44
CA ILE A 73 17.32 39.24 13.81
C ILE A 73 18.43 39.23 12.77
N TYR A 74 19.61 38.82 13.25
CA TYR A 74 20.83 38.73 12.46
C TYR A 74 21.32 37.30 12.49
N LEU A 75 21.63 36.74 11.33
CA LEU A 75 22.13 35.38 11.21
C LEU A 75 23.63 35.40 10.96
N LEU A 76 24.38 34.66 11.77
CA LEU A 76 25.80 34.41 11.58
C LEU A 76 25.98 32.91 11.34
N ILE A 77 26.43 32.50 10.14
CA ILE A 77 26.47 31.08 9.77
C ILE A 77 27.88 30.64 9.42
N ASP A 78 28.31 29.55 10.06
CA ASP A 78 29.59 28.89 9.85
C ASP A 78 29.54 27.88 8.70
N PHE A 79 30.38 28.08 7.69
CA PHE A 79 30.52 27.19 6.53
C PHE A 79 31.80 26.34 6.53
N GLU A 80 32.60 26.33 7.60
CA GLU A 80 33.91 25.64 7.68
C GLU A 80 33.92 24.20 7.13
N ASN A 81 32.91 23.42 7.52
CA ASN A 81 32.76 22.01 7.17
C ASN A 81 31.87 21.77 5.93
N VAL A 82 31.33 22.82 5.32
CA VAL A 82 30.42 22.73 4.19
C VAL A 82 31.22 22.62 2.90
N THR A 83 31.06 21.49 2.20
CA THR A 83 31.73 21.22 0.93
C THR A 83 30.83 21.47 -0.27
N ASP A 84 29.52 21.27 -0.12
CA ASP A 84 28.56 21.56 -1.18
C ASP A 84 27.15 21.88 -0.67
N ILE A 85 26.30 22.40 -1.56
CA ILE A 85 24.91 22.79 -1.31
C ILE A 85 23.99 22.05 -2.29
N GLY A 86 23.15 21.16 -1.76
CA GLY A 86 22.21 20.36 -2.52
C GLY A 86 21.04 21.16 -3.08
N TYR A 87 20.36 20.63 -4.11
CA TYR A 87 19.23 21.30 -4.77
C TYR A 87 18.11 21.71 -3.80
N GLN A 88 17.68 20.80 -2.92
CA GLN A 88 16.57 21.06 -2.01
C GLN A 88 16.88 22.18 -1.01
N TYR A 89 18.09 22.23 -0.45
CA TYR A 89 18.53 23.32 0.42
C TYR A 89 18.37 24.68 -0.26
N ARG A 90 18.73 24.79 -1.55
CA ARG A 90 18.62 26.04 -2.31
C ARG A 90 17.17 26.47 -2.44
N THR A 91 16.28 25.52 -2.74
CA THR A 91 14.83 25.78 -2.79
C THR A 91 14.27 26.17 -1.43
N ASP A 92 14.68 25.48 -0.37
CA ASP A 92 14.26 25.79 1.00
C ASP A 92 14.73 27.18 1.43
N PHE A 93 15.96 27.57 1.09
CA PHE A 93 16.50 28.91 1.37
C PHE A 93 15.64 30.00 0.74
N LEU A 94 15.25 29.84 -0.51
CA LEU A 94 14.38 30.82 -1.17
C LEU A 94 12.99 30.86 -0.54
N ASN A 95 12.38 29.70 -0.30
CA ASN A 95 11.11 29.64 0.41
C ASN A 95 11.19 30.30 1.78
N PHE A 96 12.28 30.07 2.50
CA PHE A 96 12.57 30.68 3.78
C PHE A 96 12.71 32.20 3.65
N ALA A 97 13.56 32.69 2.75
CA ALA A 97 13.79 34.11 2.51
C ALA A 97 12.52 34.87 2.11
N PHE A 98 11.70 34.31 1.20
CA PHE A 98 10.48 34.96 0.70
C PHE A 98 9.32 34.92 1.70
N ASN A 99 9.11 33.80 2.39
CA ASN A 99 7.92 33.62 3.23
C ASN A 99 8.15 33.91 4.72
N TRP A 100 9.30 33.49 5.25
CA TRP A 100 9.54 33.40 6.70
C TRP A 100 10.62 34.35 7.21
N GLY A 101 11.57 34.73 6.35
CA GLY A 101 12.68 35.64 6.68
C GLY A 101 12.28 37.12 6.73
N LYS A 102 11.02 37.45 7.02
CA LYS A 102 10.56 38.85 7.04
C LYS A 102 11.26 39.70 8.11
N ASN A 103 11.69 39.05 9.18
CA ASN A 103 12.35 39.66 10.32
C ASN A 103 13.88 39.48 10.28
N ILE A 104 14.43 38.84 9.25
CA ILE A 104 15.88 38.70 9.08
C ILE A 104 16.40 39.95 8.39
N THR A 105 17.19 40.74 9.11
CA THR A 105 17.78 41.98 8.59
C THR A 105 19.05 41.66 7.81
N MET A 106 19.89 40.77 8.33
CA MET A 106 21.15 40.40 7.71
C MET A 106 21.52 38.93 7.94
N LEU A 107 22.18 38.37 6.93
CA LEU A 107 22.78 37.05 6.91
C LEU A 107 24.28 37.19 6.60
N VAL A 108 25.13 36.87 7.57
CA VAL A 108 26.58 36.88 7.43
C VAL A 108 27.09 35.45 7.39
N LEU A 109 27.74 35.09 6.28
CA LEU A 109 28.34 33.77 6.08
C LEU A 109 29.86 33.88 6.24
N TYR A 110 30.47 33.02 7.04
CA TYR A 110 31.93 32.98 7.21
C TYR A 110 32.48 31.57 7.03
N ASN A 111 33.79 31.47 6.77
CA ASN A 111 34.46 30.21 6.39
C ASN A 111 33.86 29.57 5.12
N VAL A 112 33.36 30.38 4.19
CA VAL A 112 32.82 29.90 2.91
C VAL A 112 33.95 29.56 1.96
N ARG A 113 33.96 28.32 1.47
CA ARG A 113 34.93 27.88 0.47
C ARG A 113 34.61 28.46 -0.92
N ASP A 114 35.65 28.71 -1.72
CA ASP A 114 35.49 29.37 -3.02
C ASP A 114 34.65 28.53 -4.00
N GLU A 115 34.67 27.21 -3.90
CA GLU A 115 33.92 26.30 -4.77
C GLU A 115 32.40 26.47 -4.64
N ILE A 116 31.93 26.91 -3.47
CA ILE A 116 30.49 27.10 -3.19
C ILE A 116 30.10 28.57 -3.12
N ARG A 117 31.06 29.50 -3.09
CA ARG A 117 30.82 30.95 -3.01
C ARG A 117 29.89 31.44 -4.11
N ASN A 118 30.16 31.09 -5.37
CA ASN A 118 29.33 31.50 -6.50
C ASN A 118 27.89 30.99 -6.38
N ARG A 119 27.68 29.79 -5.82
CA ARG A 119 26.33 29.25 -5.59
C ARG A 119 25.58 30.06 -4.54
N LEU A 120 26.27 30.54 -3.51
CA LEU A 120 25.72 31.40 -2.46
C LEU A 120 25.45 32.82 -2.97
N GLU A 121 26.33 33.37 -3.82
CA GLU A 121 26.11 34.67 -4.47
C GLU A 121 24.84 34.66 -5.35
N CYS A 122 24.57 33.55 -6.05
CA CYS A 122 23.30 33.38 -6.77
C CYS A 122 22.06 33.55 -5.87
N PHE A 123 22.12 33.12 -4.60
CA PHE A 123 21.00 33.32 -3.68
C PHE A 123 20.86 34.78 -3.29
N SER A 124 21.97 35.48 -3.02
CA SER A 124 21.94 36.91 -2.72
C SER A 124 21.33 37.72 -3.87
N ALA A 125 21.52 37.30 -5.12
CA ALA A 125 21.00 37.99 -6.29
C ALA A 125 19.46 37.93 -6.42
N ILE A 126 18.82 36.95 -5.78
CA ILE A 126 17.35 36.80 -5.81
C ILE A 126 16.69 36.89 -4.44
N ALA A 127 17.47 37.09 -3.38
CA ALA A 127 16.93 37.35 -2.06
C ALA A 127 16.08 38.64 -2.08
N PRO A 128 15.01 38.72 -1.28
CA PRO A 128 14.25 39.96 -1.13
C PRO A 128 15.16 41.11 -0.69
N GLU A 129 14.94 42.33 -1.20
CA GLU A 129 15.78 43.53 -0.91
C GLU A 129 16.03 43.79 0.58
N LYS A 130 15.11 43.37 1.45
CA LYS A 130 15.21 43.51 2.90
C LYS A 130 16.26 42.59 3.57
N ILE A 131 16.59 41.45 2.95
CA ILE A 131 17.54 40.48 3.50
C ILE A 131 18.91 40.77 2.91
N HIS A 132 19.78 41.39 3.72
CA HIS A 132 21.14 41.68 3.31
C HIS A 132 22.01 40.44 3.54
N MET A 133 22.59 39.89 2.48
CA MET A 133 23.52 38.77 2.60
C MET A 133 24.95 39.26 2.32
N THR A 134 25.89 38.87 3.18
CA THR A 134 27.31 39.22 3.02
C THR A 134 28.22 38.09 3.49
N PHE A 135 29.47 38.15 3.05
CA PHE A 135 30.50 37.18 3.39
C PHE A 135 31.53 37.82 4.30
N ALA A 136 31.95 37.11 5.35
CA ALA A 136 33.01 37.50 6.25
C ALA A 136 34.16 36.50 6.18
N SER A 137 35.37 36.99 6.49
CA SER A 137 36.58 36.18 6.50
C SER A 137 36.66 35.23 7.71
N SER A 138 36.02 35.60 8.82
CA SER A 138 36.08 34.86 10.09
C SER A 138 34.85 35.10 10.96
N TYR A 139 34.71 34.31 12.02
CA TYR A 139 33.66 34.49 13.04
C TYR A 139 33.67 35.90 13.65
N ARG A 140 34.87 36.44 13.94
CA ARG A 140 35.03 37.77 14.56
C ARG A 140 34.64 38.88 13.58
N ASP A 141 35.17 38.82 12.36
CA ASP A 141 34.84 39.75 11.28
C ASP A 141 33.33 39.78 11.01
N GLY A 142 32.70 38.59 10.96
CA GLY A 142 31.25 38.51 10.75
C GLY A 142 30.42 39.10 11.90
N LEU A 143 30.86 38.93 13.15
CA LEU A 143 30.23 39.60 14.29
C LEU A 143 30.43 41.11 14.24
N ASP A 144 31.63 41.58 13.91
CA ASP A 144 31.93 43.01 13.83
C ASP A 144 31.07 43.71 12.78
N ILE A 145 30.79 43.06 11.64
CA ILE A 145 29.84 43.55 10.63
C ILE A 145 28.43 43.73 11.23
N ILE A 146 27.93 42.73 11.95
CA ILE A 146 26.60 42.78 12.57
C ILE A 146 26.54 43.87 13.65
N LEU A 147 27.56 43.96 14.49
CA LEU A 147 27.59 44.93 15.59
C LEU A 147 27.66 46.38 15.10
N LYS A 148 28.46 46.66 14.05
CA LYS A 148 28.49 48.00 13.42
C LYS A 148 27.11 48.42 12.93
N LEU A 149 26.32 47.49 12.39
CA LEU A 149 24.94 47.80 12.00
C LEU A 149 24.05 48.13 13.19
N HIS A 150 24.22 47.47 14.33
CA HIS A 150 23.46 47.82 15.54
C HIS A 150 23.78 49.24 16.00
N GLU A 151 25.05 49.66 15.94
CA GLU A 151 25.48 51.02 16.31
C GLU A 151 24.89 52.08 15.37
N HIS A 152 24.82 51.79 14.07
CA HIS A 152 24.29 52.71 13.06
C HIS A 152 22.75 52.65 12.89
N SER A 153 22.05 51.69 13.51
CA SER A 153 20.58 51.54 13.41
C SER A 153 19.78 52.70 14.04
N SER A 154 20.47 53.64 14.70
CA SER A 154 19.86 54.87 15.27
C SER A 154 19.95 56.08 14.34
N VAL A 155 20.72 56.01 13.24
CA VAL A 155 20.97 57.14 12.33
C VAL A 155 20.94 56.62 10.90
N GLU A 156 19.80 56.82 10.24
CA GLU A 156 19.54 56.63 8.80
C GLU A 156 19.79 55.21 8.26
N LYS A 157 18.92 54.77 7.33
CA LYS A 157 19.14 53.52 6.60
C LYS A 157 20.56 53.61 6.00
N PRO A 158 21.43 52.60 6.16
CA PRO A 158 22.70 52.62 5.47
C PRO A 158 22.39 52.85 3.99
N GLU A 159 22.90 53.94 3.42
CA GLU A 159 22.83 54.15 1.99
C GLU A 159 23.34 52.86 1.35
N PRO A 160 22.58 52.27 0.40
CA PRO A 160 23.05 51.07 -0.26
C PRO A 160 24.41 51.43 -0.83
N LEU A 161 25.46 50.76 -0.34
CA LEU A 161 26.81 50.82 -0.90
C LEU A 161 26.64 50.85 -2.41
N GLU A 162 26.98 51.98 -3.05
CA GLU A 162 26.80 52.16 -4.49
C GLU A 162 27.53 51.02 -5.18
N LYS A 163 26.79 49.96 -5.52
CA LYS A 163 27.35 48.82 -6.20
C LYS A 163 27.79 49.35 -7.56
N ASN A 164 29.09 49.25 -7.84
CA ASN A 164 29.64 49.53 -9.14
C ASN A 164 28.74 48.90 -10.23
N GLU A 165 28.53 49.59 -11.35
CA GLU A 165 27.61 49.17 -12.42
C GLU A 165 27.85 47.70 -12.83
N SER A 166 29.11 47.28 -12.89
CA SER A 166 29.53 45.89 -13.15
C SER A 166 28.95 44.89 -12.12
N GLU A 167 28.97 45.22 -10.83
CA GLU A 167 28.37 44.39 -9.78
C GLU A 167 26.84 44.34 -9.88
N GLN A 168 26.19 45.42 -10.32
CA GLN A 168 24.73 45.40 -10.55
C GLN A 168 24.36 44.49 -11.73
N LEU A 169 25.13 44.54 -12.81
CA LEU A 169 24.95 43.69 -13.98
C LEU A 169 25.24 42.22 -13.67
N LYS A 170 26.33 41.93 -12.95
CA LYS A 170 26.64 40.59 -12.43
C LYS A 170 25.47 40.04 -11.62
N ASN A 171 24.95 40.81 -10.65
CA ASN A 171 23.82 40.38 -9.83
C ASN A 171 22.55 40.13 -10.66
N ARG A 172 22.25 41.00 -11.64
CA ARG A 172 21.12 40.78 -12.56
C ARG A 172 21.26 39.49 -13.37
N LEU A 173 22.45 39.18 -13.86
CA LEU A 173 22.72 37.97 -14.62
C LEU A 173 22.56 36.72 -13.74
N LEU A 174 23.15 36.71 -12.53
CA LEU A 174 22.99 35.62 -11.57
C LEU A 174 21.51 35.42 -11.19
N ALA A 175 20.76 36.52 -11.04
CA ALA A 175 19.34 36.45 -10.75
C ALA A 175 18.54 35.79 -11.89
N ALA A 176 18.83 36.15 -13.14
CA ALA A 176 18.21 35.53 -14.32
C ALA A 176 18.48 34.02 -14.37
N ILE A 177 19.75 33.62 -14.23
CA ILE A 177 20.16 32.21 -14.23
C ILE A 177 19.45 31.44 -13.11
N THR A 178 19.34 32.01 -11.92
CA THR A 178 18.73 31.34 -10.77
C THR A 178 17.21 31.19 -10.94
N ARG A 179 16.52 32.20 -11.49
CA ARG A 179 15.09 32.12 -11.80
C ARG A 179 14.80 30.99 -12.80
N ILE A 180 15.62 30.84 -13.83
CA ILE A 180 15.47 29.80 -14.85
C ILE A 180 15.82 28.42 -14.27
N SER A 181 17.01 28.27 -13.70
CA SER A 181 17.57 26.96 -13.33
C SER A 181 16.99 26.37 -12.05
N LEU A 182 16.70 27.20 -11.04
CA LEU A 182 16.27 26.75 -9.72
C LEU A 182 14.76 26.89 -9.55
N LEU A 183 14.19 28.04 -9.95
CA LEU A 183 12.76 28.34 -9.78
C LEU A 183 11.89 27.93 -10.98
N ASN A 184 12.49 27.57 -12.12
CA ASN A 184 11.79 27.22 -13.35
C ASN A 184 10.80 28.33 -13.81
N LEU A 185 11.14 29.58 -13.52
CA LEU A 185 10.42 30.80 -13.91
C LEU A 185 10.86 31.20 -15.31
N LEU A 186 10.26 30.55 -16.30
CA LEU A 186 10.59 30.76 -17.72
C LEU A 186 9.76 31.86 -18.36
N ASP A 187 8.74 32.38 -17.70
CA ASP A 187 7.84 33.42 -18.19
C ASP A 187 8.43 34.83 -18.14
N GLN A 188 9.51 35.02 -17.38
CA GLN A 188 10.19 36.31 -17.23
C GLN A 188 11.35 36.44 -18.23
N PRO A 189 11.31 37.41 -19.16
CA PRO A 189 12.39 37.63 -20.10
C PRO A 189 13.64 38.14 -19.40
N VAL A 190 14.81 37.78 -19.94
CA VAL A 190 16.10 38.28 -19.46
C VAL A 190 16.39 39.60 -20.17
N HIS A 191 16.32 40.70 -19.43
CA HIS A 191 16.61 42.03 -19.96
C HIS A 191 18.12 42.22 -20.15
N PRO A 192 18.62 42.47 -21.38
CA PRO A 192 20.03 42.64 -21.64
C PRO A 192 20.61 43.90 -20.99
N SER A 193 21.92 43.92 -20.82
CA SER A 193 22.67 45.16 -20.54
C SER A 193 22.72 46.04 -21.81
N PRO A 194 23.21 47.29 -21.72
CA PRO A 194 23.54 48.07 -22.91
C PRO A 194 24.49 47.30 -23.85
N ALA A 195 24.35 47.50 -25.16
CA ALA A 195 25.09 46.73 -26.18
C ALA A 195 26.61 46.95 -26.14
N GLU A 196 27.06 48.08 -25.60
CA GLU A 196 28.48 48.43 -25.45
C GLU A 196 29.13 47.78 -24.22
N ASN A 197 28.32 47.20 -23.33
CA ASN A 197 28.79 46.62 -22.07
C ASN A 197 29.31 45.18 -22.26
N GLU A 198 30.40 44.83 -21.59
CA GLU A 198 31.03 43.49 -21.66
C GLU A 198 30.09 42.33 -21.27
N PHE A 199 29.07 42.60 -20.44
CA PHE A 199 28.09 41.59 -20.02
C PHE A 199 27.02 41.26 -21.08
N TYR A 200 26.88 42.08 -22.12
CA TYR A 200 25.83 41.95 -23.14
C TYR A 200 25.70 40.56 -23.76
N PRO A 201 26.78 39.93 -24.28
CA PRO A 201 26.69 38.58 -24.85
C PRO A 201 26.23 37.53 -23.84
N TYR A 202 26.55 37.69 -22.55
CA TYR A 202 26.13 36.76 -21.50
C TYR A 202 24.64 36.86 -21.23
N PHE A 203 24.06 38.07 -21.21
CA PHE A 203 22.61 38.23 -21.09
C PHE A 203 21.86 37.61 -22.28
N LEU A 204 22.37 37.79 -23.50
CA LEU A 204 21.78 37.17 -24.70
C LEU A 204 21.84 35.63 -24.64
N ALA A 205 22.97 35.07 -24.19
CA ALA A 205 23.12 33.62 -24.03
C ALA A 205 22.12 33.04 -23.02
N VAL A 206 21.90 33.73 -21.89
CA VAL A 206 20.92 33.30 -20.88
C VAL A 206 19.48 33.45 -21.39
N GLU A 207 19.19 34.49 -22.16
CA GLU A 207 17.88 34.67 -22.80
C GLU A 207 17.59 33.56 -23.83
N GLU A 208 18.57 33.18 -24.64
CA GLU A 208 18.41 32.08 -25.60
C GLU A 208 18.22 30.74 -24.88
N PHE A 209 19.02 30.49 -23.84
CA PHE A 209 18.84 29.34 -22.97
C PHE A 209 17.44 29.28 -22.34
N ARG A 210 16.87 30.43 -21.95
CA ARG A 210 15.49 30.50 -21.46
C ARG A 210 14.48 30.05 -22.52
N LYS A 211 14.63 30.51 -23.77
CA LYS A 211 13.75 30.11 -24.88
C LYS A 211 13.84 28.61 -25.18
N ASP A 212 15.05 28.06 -25.16
CA ASP A 212 15.25 26.61 -25.33
C ASP A 212 14.54 25.81 -24.22
N MET A 213 14.62 26.27 -22.98
CA MET A 213 13.92 25.65 -21.85
C MET A 213 12.40 25.74 -21.99
N ILE A 214 11.86 26.84 -22.55
CA ILE A 214 10.42 26.94 -22.88
C ILE A 214 10.05 25.92 -23.94
N SER A 215 10.80 25.84 -25.03
CA SER A 215 10.56 24.90 -26.14
C SER A 215 10.60 23.45 -25.65
N LYS A 216 11.59 23.10 -24.83
CA LYS A 216 11.68 21.77 -24.20
C LYS A 216 10.47 21.46 -23.32
N ARG A 217 10.02 22.43 -22.52
CA ARG A 217 8.84 22.27 -21.65
C ARG A 217 7.55 22.09 -22.47
N MET A 218 7.42 22.78 -23.60
CA MET A 218 6.31 22.60 -24.52
C MET A 218 6.31 21.19 -25.12
N PHE A 219 7.48 20.73 -25.58
CA PHE A 219 7.65 19.38 -26.13
C PHE A 219 7.31 18.29 -25.08
N ASP A 220 7.85 18.39 -23.87
CA ASP A 220 7.57 17.45 -22.78
C ASP A 220 6.07 17.40 -22.43
N ARG A 221 5.40 18.56 -22.47
CA ARG A 221 3.95 18.67 -22.23
C ARG A 221 3.15 17.99 -23.34
N GLN A 222 3.53 18.20 -24.60
CA GLN A 222 2.89 17.55 -25.75
C GLN A 222 3.07 16.03 -25.67
N HIS A 223 4.30 15.56 -25.47
CA HIS A 223 4.60 14.14 -25.36
C HIS A 223 3.83 13.47 -24.20
N LYS A 224 3.74 14.13 -23.04
CA LYS A 224 2.95 13.64 -21.90
C LYS A 224 1.45 13.57 -22.21
N ASN A 225 0.91 14.53 -22.97
CA ASN A 225 -0.49 14.53 -23.37
C ASN A 225 -0.78 13.41 -24.39
N GLU A 226 0.09 13.21 -25.38
CA GLU A 226 -0.01 12.10 -26.34
C GLU A 226 0.02 10.75 -25.63
N LEU A 227 0.95 10.58 -24.69
CA LEU A 227 1.07 9.35 -23.91
C LEU A 227 -0.19 9.10 -23.08
N ARG A 228 -0.74 10.16 -22.45
CA ARG A 228 -2.01 10.07 -21.71
C ARG A 228 -3.16 9.65 -22.64
N GLN A 229 -3.32 10.28 -23.79
CA GLN A 229 -4.37 9.94 -24.75
C GLN A 229 -4.25 8.47 -25.23
N LYS A 230 -3.02 8.02 -25.50
CA LYS A 230 -2.75 6.62 -25.88
C LYS A 230 -3.18 5.64 -24.79
N TYR A 231 -2.82 5.91 -23.54
CA TYR A 231 -3.22 5.05 -22.41
C TYR A 231 -4.73 5.10 -22.13
N GLU A 232 -5.36 6.27 -22.25
CA GLU A 232 -6.82 6.39 -22.10
C GLU A 232 -7.56 5.59 -23.18
N LEU A 233 -7.08 5.62 -24.43
CA LEU A 233 -7.65 4.84 -25.52
C LEU A 233 -7.48 3.33 -25.29
N GLN A 234 -6.30 2.90 -24.85
CA GLN A 234 -6.04 1.50 -24.51
C GLN A 234 -6.94 1.02 -23.35
N TYR A 235 -7.07 1.83 -22.31
CA TYR A 235 -7.92 1.52 -21.17
C TYR A 235 -9.40 1.42 -21.55
N LYS A 236 -9.91 2.35 -22.37
CA LYS A 236 -11.29 2.29 -22.88
C LYS A 236 -11.54 1.04 -23.71
N LYS A 237 -10.58 0.64 -24.55
CA LYS A 237 -10.67 -0.59 -25.34
C LYS A 237 -10.77 -1.83 -24.44
N GLN A 238 -9.89 -1.95 -23.44
CA GLN A 238 -9.91 -3.05 -22.48
C GLN A 238 -11.23 -3.12 -21.70
N LEU A 239 -11.77 -1.96 -21.28
CA LEU A 239 -13.08 -1.92 -20.61
C LEU A 239 -14.21 -2.41 -21.52
N SER A 240 -14.20 -1.99 -22.80
CA SER A 240 -15.19 -2.44 -23.78
C SER A 240 -15.10 -3.96 -24.01
N ASP A 241 -13.89 -4.49 -24.16
CA ASP A 241 -13.66 -5.93 -24.37
C ASP A 241 -14.16 -6.75 -23.15
N LEU A 242 -13.83 -6.30 -21.94
CA LEU A 242 -14.30 -6.94 -20.70
C LEU A 242 -15.83 -6.88 -20.55
N GLN A 243 -16.44 -5.75 -20.91
CA GLN A 243 -17.89 -5.59 -20.87
C GLN A 243 -18.58 -6.57 -21.82
N GLN A 244 -18.03 -6.74 -23.04
CA GLN A 244 -18.53 -7.71 -24.00
C GLN A 244 -18.42 -9.15 -23.50
N GLU A 245 -17.33 -9.50 -22.81
CA GLU A 245 -17.13 -10.82 -22.19
C GLU A 245 -18.14 -11.07 -21.06
N ILE A 246 -18.35 -10.07 -20.19
CA ILE A 246 -19.36 -10.12 -19.12
C ILE A 246 -20.75 -10.37 -19.71
N ASP A 247 -21.12 -9.66 -20.78
CA ASP A 247 -22.44 -9.81 -21.39
C ASP A 247 -22.60 -11.17 -22.11
N LEU A 248 -21.52 -11.73 -22.66
CA LEU A 248 -21.52 -13.10 -23.17
C LEU A 248 -21.75 -14.13 -22.06
N HIS A 249 -21.02 -14.01 -20.94
CA HIS A 249 -21.19 -14.89 -19.79
C HIS A 249 -22.61 -14.77 -19.18
N LYS A 250 -23.19 -13.57 -19.10
CA LYS A 250 -24.59 -13.39 -18.67
C LYS A 250 -25.56 -14.17 -19.55
N LYS A 251 -25.39 -14.14 -20.88
CA LYS A 251 -26.24 -14.90 -21.81
C LYS A 251 -26.09 -16.40 -21.59
N GLN A 252 -24.87 -16.90 -21.38
CA GLN A 252 -24.64 -18.32 -21.07
C GLN A 252 -25.32 -18.75 -19.77
N VAL A 253 -25.16 -17.96 -18.70
CA VAL A 253 -25.83 -18.22 -17.41
C VAL A 253 -27.35 -18.25 -17.57
N HIS A 254 -27.92 -17.33 -18.34
CA HIS A 254 -29.36 -17.33 -18.63
C HIS A 254 -29.79 -18.60 -19.37
N ASN A 255 -29.05 -19.03 -20.40
CA ASN A 255 -29.33 -20.26 -21.14
C ASN A 255 -29.26 -21.50 -20.24
N TYR A 256 -28.24 -21.61 -19.39
CA TYR A 256 -28.11 -22.70 -18.42
C TYR A 256 -29.27 -22.72 -17.43
N LYS A 257 -29.71 -21.54 -16.96
CA LYS A 257 -30.86 -21.43 -16.07
C LYS A 257 -32.14 -21.95 -16.73
N ASN A 258 -32.37 -21.59 -18.00
CA ASN A 258 -33.53 -22.04 -18.77
C ASN A 258 -33.52 -23.56 -19.00
N THR A 259 -32.34 -24.14 -19.28
CA THR A 259 -32.20 -25.60 -19.43
C THR A 259 -32.41 -26.33 -18.09
N LEU A 260 -31.88 -25.80 -16.99
CA LEU A 260 -32.14 -26.35 -15.65
C LEU A 260 -33.64 -26.33 -15.30
N THR A 261 -34.36 -25.24 -15.61
CA THR A 261 -35.80 -25.18 -15.37
C THR A 261 -36.57 -26.21 -16.19
N ALA A 262 -36.20 -26.42 -17.45
CA ALA A 262 -36.83 -27.41 -18.32
C ALA A 262 -36.54 -28.86 -17.86
N LEU A 263 -35.32 -29.16 -17.45
CA LEU A 263 -34.97 -30.47 -16.91
C LEU A 263 -35.68 -30.76 -15.58
N ASN A 264 -35.77 -29.75 -14.70
CA ASN A 264 -36.47 -29.89 -13.42
C ASN A 264 -37.96 -30.15 -13.61
N SER A 265 -38.60 -29.50 -14.59
CA SER A 265 -40.01 -29.79 -14.91
C SER A 265 -40.17 -31.21 -15.47
N GLU A 266 -39.23 -31.67 -16.31
CA GLU A 266 -39.25 -33.05 -16.81
C GLU A 266 -39.08 -34.08 -15.69
N ILE A 267 -38.15 -33.85 -14.75
CA ILE A 267 -37.95 -34.69 -13.57
C ILE A 267 -39.24 -34.72 -12.73
N ALA A 268 -39.91 -33.59 -12.52
CA ALA A 268 -41.16 -33.55 -11.78
C ALA A 268 -42.24 -34.43 -12.42
N VAL A 269 -42.40 -34.36 -13.75
CA VAL A 269 -43.33 -35.21 -14.50
C VAL A 269 -42.96 -36.69 -14.37
N ARG A 270 -41.67 -37.04 -14.48
CA ARG A 270 -41.21 -38.44 -14.31
C ARG A 270 -41.43 -38.95 -12.89
N ASN A 271 -41.17 -38.13 -11.88
CA ASN A 271 -41.41 -38.48 -10.48
C ASN A 271 -42.89 -38.73 -10.22
N GLU A 272 -43.79 -37.91 -10.77
CA GLU A 272 -45.23 -38.12 -10.65
C GLU A 272 -45.65 -39.48 -11.24
N LYS A 273 -45.13 -39.83 -12.42
CA LYS A 273 -45.36 -41.17 -13.01
C LYS A 273 -44.83 -42.29 -12.12
N LEU A 274 -43.63 -42.12 -11.56
CA LEU A 274 -43.01 -43.06 -10.62
C LEU A 274 -43.86 -43.23 -9.35
N TYR A 275 -44.38 -42.15 -8.76
CA TYR A 275 -45.28 -42.22 -7.61
C TYR A 275 -46.55 -43.00 -7.91
N ARG A 276 -47.16 -42.78 -9.08
CA ARG A 276 -48.34 -43.55 -9.52
C ARG A 276 -48.02 -45.04 -9.67
N LEU A 277 -46.89 -45.37 -10.28
CA LEU A 277 -46.44 -46.77 -10.40
C LEU A 277 -46.17 -47.40 -9.04
N HIS A 278 -45.54 -46.67 -8.12
CA HIS A 278 -45.29 -47.13 -6.76
C HIS A 278 -46.60 -47.40 -6.01
N ALA A 279 -47.61 -46.54 -6.15
CA ALA A 279 -48.92 -46.74 -5.53
C ALA A 279 -49.57 -48.06 -6.00
N VAL A 280 -49.53 -48.33 -7.31
CA VAL A 280 -50.03 -49.58 -7.89
C VAL A 280 -49.24 -50.79 -7.38
N ASP A 281 -47.91 -50.68 -7.29
CA ASP A 281 -47.07 -51.78 -6.80
C ASP A 281 -47.30 -52.05 -5.30
N THR A 282 -47.51 -51.00 -4.50
CA THR A 282 -47.90 -51.15 -3.08
C THR A 282 -49.25 -51.83 -2.95
N GLU A 283 -50.26 -51.41 -3.71
CA GLU A 283 -51.60 -52.01 -3.70
C GLU A 283 -51.54 -53.49 -4.10
N LYS A 284 -50.78 -53.81 -5.16
CA LYS A 284 -50.54 -55.20 -5.59
C LYS A 284 -49.87 -56.02 -4.48
N LYS A 285 -48.86 -55.47 -3.79
CA LYS A 285 -48.21 -56.13 -2.66
C LYS A 285 -49.17 -56.33 -1.49
N THR A 286 -50.03 -55.36 -1.18
CA THR A 286 -51.06 -55.50 -0.13
C THR A 286 -52.06 -56.60 -0.48
N ILE A 287 -52.58 -56.61 -1.72
CA ILE A 287 -53.51 -57.65 -2.19
C ILE A 287 -52.83 -59.02 -2.16
N THR A 288 -51.60 -59.13 -2.66
CA THR A 288 -50.85 -60.39 -2.65
C THR A 288 -50.59 -60.86 -1.22
N GLY A 289 -50.27 -59.93 -0.30
CA GLY A 289 -50.12 -60.22 1.12
C GLY A 289 -51.42 -60.74 1.75
N LEU A 290 -52.55 -60.08 1.49
CA LEU A 290 -53.87 -60.52 1.95
C LEU A 290 -54.22 -61.92 1.41
N LEU A 291 -54.01 -62.15 0.11
CA LEU A 291 -54.23 -63.46 -0.51
C LEU A 291 -53.32 -64.54 0.10
N CYS A 292 -52.04 -64.24 0.35
CA CYS A 292 -51.12 -65.15 1.04
C CYS A 292 -51.60 -65.45 2.47
N THR A 293 -52.11 -64.47 3.22
CA THR A 293 -52.69 -64.72 4.56
C THR A 293 -53.96 -65.58 4.51
N GLN A 294 -54.83 -65.35 3.53
CA GLN A 294 -56.03 -66.16 3.32
C GLN A 294 -55.68 -67.60 2.91
N LEU A 295 -54.73 -67.78 2.01
CA LEU A 295 -54.22 -69.10 1.62
C LEU A 295 -53.62 -69.85 2.82
N ARG A 296 -52.82 -69.19 3.65
CA ARG A 296 -52.28 -69.77 4.90
C ARG A 296 -53.39 -70.15 5.90
N SER A 297 -54.53 -69.46 5.91
CA SER A 297 -55.66 -69.80 6.79
C SER A 297 -56.47 -71.02 6.33
N ILE A 298 -56.42 -71.34 5.03
CA ILE A 298 -57.11 -72.48 4.42
C ILE A 298 -56.20 -73.72 4.40
N ASP A 299 -54.90 -73.53 4.20
CA ASP A 299 -53.90 -74.60 4.17
C ASP A 299 -53.42 -74.97 5.58
N LYS A 300 -54.15 -75.87 6.25
CA LYS A 300 -53.78 -76.39 7.58
C LYS A 300 -52.60 -77.39 7.54
N ASN A 301 -52.12 -77.78 6.36
CA ASN A 301 -51.11 -78.83 6.15
C ASN A 301 -49.79 -78.31 5.52
N ASN A 302 -49.58 -76.99 5.43
CA ASN A 302 -48.35 -76.34 4.92
C ASN A 302 -47.89 -76.77 3.51
N HIS A 303 -48.79 -77.19 2.63
CA HIS A 303 -48.41 -77.62 1.28
C HIS A 303 -47.94 -76.47 0.37
N PHE A 304 -48.28 -75.22 0.69
CA PHE A 304 -47.96 -74.04 -0.15
C PHE A 304 -46.92 -73.08 0.45
N GLU A 305 -46.16 -73.51 1.46
CA GLU A 305 -45.18 -72.68 2.20
C GLU A 305 -44.11 -72.03 1.28
N ASN A 306 -43.80 -72.66 0.14
CA ASN A 306 -42.81 -72.18 -0.83
C ASN A 306 -43.35 -71.20 -1.91
N LEU A 307 -44.66 -70.95 -1.98
CA LEU A 307 -45.25 -70.05 -3.00
C LEU A 307 -45.41 -68.59 -2.53
N CYS A 308 -45.38 -68.34 -1.22
CA CYS A 308 -45.36 -67.00 -0.65
C CYS A 308 -43.95 -66.75 -0.09
N PRO A 309 -43.05 -66.05 -0.81
CA PRO A 309 -41.78 -65.65 -0.23
C PRO A 309 -42.07 -64.85 1.02
N ASP A 310 -41.45 -65.20 2.14
CA ASP A 310 -41.57 -64.41 3.37
C ASP A 310 -41.12 -62.97 3.08
N MET A 311 -42.11 -62.10 2.90
CA MET A 311 -41.91 -60.66 2.81
C MET A 311 -41.68 -60.03 4.20
N ALA A 312 -41.65 -60.84 5.26
CA ALA A 312 -41.64 -60.40 6.65
C ALA A 312 -40.27 -59.93 7.17
N ASP A 313 -39.13 -60.39 6.61
CA ASP A 313 -37.83 -60.10 7.21
C ASP A 313 -37.02 -58.97 6.55
N ASN A 314 -37.44 -58.47 5.38
CA ASN A 314 -36.77 -57.33 4.73
C ASN A 314 -37.24 -55.95 5.23
N ILE A 315 -38.30 -55.90 6.03
CA ILE A 315 -38.94 -54.63 6.42
C ILE A 315 -38.13 -53.89 7.49
N GLN A 316 -37.54 -54.59 8.46
CA GLN A 316 -36.85 -53.93 9.59
C GLN A 316 -35.49 -53.31 9.23
N ILE A 317 -34.82 -53.77 8.16
CA ILE A 317 -33.51 -53.23 7.74
C ILE A 317 -33.67 -52.14 6.67
N ALA A 318 -34.71 -52.22 5.82
CA ALA A 318 -35.02 -51.19 4.84
C ALA A 318 -35.39 -49.84 5.50
N GLU A 319 -36.07 -49.87 6.65
CA GLU A 319 -36.44 -48.67 7.42
C GLU A 319 -35.24 -47.96 8.08
N LEU A 320 -34.09 -48.63 8.28
CA LEU A 320 -32.93 -48.04 8.96
C LEU A 320 -32.04 -47.17 8.05
N CYS A 321 -32.22 -47.22 6.73
CA CYS A 321 -31.25 -46.62 5.79
C CYS A 321 -31.81 -45.65 4.74
N ASP A 322 -33.13 -45.42 4.61
CA ASP A 322 -33.73 -44.57 3.55
C ASP A 322 -33.23 -44.87 2.12
N LEU A 323 -32.67 -46.07 1.91
CA LEU A 323 -32.03 -46.50 0.67
C LEU A 323 -32.60 -47.87 0.33
N ASN A 324 -33.18 -48.02 -0.87
CA ASN A 324 -33.57 -49.30 -1.42
C ASN A 324 -32.35 -50.23 -1.49
N LEU A 325 -32.22 -51.16 -0.54
CA LEU A 325 -31.11 -52.11 -0.48
C LEU A 325 -31.26 -53.15 -1.59
N THR A 326 -30.17 -53.44 -2.29
CA THR A 326 -30.13 -54.59 -3.22
C THR A 326 -29.87 -55.88 -2.44
N ALA A 327 -30.23 -57.05 -2.99
CA ALA A 327 -30.01 -58.35 -2.33
C ALA A 327 -28.54 -58.59 -1.94
N GLY A 328 -27.59 -58.10 -2.75
CA GLY A 328 -26.15 -58.19 -2.43
C GLY A 328 -25.71 -57.27 -1.29
N GLU A 329 -26.44 -56.18 -1.03
CA GLU A 329 -26.17 -55.27 0.08
C GLU A 329 -26.70 -55.81 1.40
N ALA A 330 -27.84 -56.50 1.38
CA ALA A 330 -28.37 -57.21 2.54
C ALA A 330 -27.40 -58.31 3.01
N LEU A 331 -26.94 -59.17 2.09
CA LEU A 331 -25.97 -60.23 2.39
C LEU A 331 -24.66 -59.68 2.97
N PHE A 332 -24.18 -58.55 2.44
CA PHE A 332 -22.98 -57.88 2.96
C PHE A 332 -23.19 -57.41 4.42
N ILE A 333 -24.34 -56.81 4.73
CA ILE A 333 -24.66 -56.34 6.08
C ILE A 333 -24.67 -57.51 7.06
N ASP A 334 -25.27 -58.64 6.68
CA ASP A 334 -25.34 -59.82 7.52
C ASP A 334 -23.95 -60.41 7.80
N GLN A 335 -23.14 -60.59 6.75
CA GLN A 335 -21.76 -61.07 6.91
C GLN A 335 -20.90 -60.12 7.76
N LEU A 336 -21.09 -58.81 7.59
CA LEU A 336 -20.36 -57.80 8.35
C LEU A 336 -20.73 -57.85 9.83
N LYS A 337 -22.02 -58.02 10.17
CA LYS A 337 -22.50 -58.14 11.55
C LYS A 337 -22.06 -59.45 12.20
N ILE A 338 -22.05 -60.56 11.46
CA ILE A 338 -21.53 -61.85 11.95
C ILE A 338 -20.05 -61.72 12.31
N LYS A 339 -19.25 -61.09 11.45
CA LYS A 339 -17.79 -60.94 11.67
C LYS A 339 -17.45 -59.88 12.71
N HIS A 340 -18.27 -58.84 12.84
CA HIS A 340 -18.07 -57.71 13.75
C HIS A 340 -19.37 -57.35 14.51
N PRO A 341 -19.78 -58.16 15.50
CA PRO A 341 -21.06 -57.98 16.19
C PRO A 341 -21.14 -56.71 17.04
N PHE A 342 -20.00 -56.06 17.32
CA PHE A 342 -19.90 -54.85 18.14
C PHE A 342 -20.09 -53.54 17.35
N LEU A 343 -20.36 -53.61 16.04
CA LEU A 343 -20.65 -52.43 15.21
C LEU A 343 -22.05 -51.90 15.51
N THR A 344 -22.18 -50.59 15.67
CA THR A 344 -23.49 -49.94 15.81
C THR A 344 -24.19 -49.85 14.45
N ASN A 345 -25.51 -49.67 14.43
CA ASN A 345 -26.26 -49.49 13.18
C ASN A 345 -25.70 -48.33 12.32
N ASN A 346 -25.23 -47.25 12.95
CA ASN A 346 -24.60 -46.13 12.25
C ASN A 346 -23.23 -46.53 11.65
N ASP A 347 -22.45 -47.36 12.35
CA ASP A 347 -21.18 -47.89 11.84
C ASP A 347 -21.42 -48.77 10.59
N VAL A 348 -22.44 -49.63 10.62
CA VAL A 348 -22.84 -50.49 9.49
C VAL A 348 -23.28 -49.64 8.28
N LYS A 349 -24.08 -48.59 8.51
CA LYS A 349 -24.51 -47.64 7.46
C LYS A 349 -23.31 -46.97 6.79
N ILE A 350 -22.34 -46.52 7.58
CA ILE A 350 -21.11 -45.89 7.05
C ILE A 350 -20.26 -46.90 6.28
N CYS A 351 -20.12 -48.14 6.77
CA CYS A 351 -19.42 -49.21 6.05
C CYS A 351 -20.05 -49.49 4.68
N LEU A 352 -21.38 -49.55 4.60
CA LEU A 352 -22.10 -49.72 3.33
C LEU A 352 -21.81 -48.56 2.36
N LEU A 353 -21.86 -47.31 2.84
CA LEU A 353 -21.58 -46.13 2.01
C LEU A 353 -20.12 -46.11 1.51
N VAL A 354 -19.17 -46.56 2.34
CA VAL A 354 -17.76 -46.73 1.95
C VAL A 354 -17.60 -47.81 0.88
N ARG A 355 -18.28 -48.95 1.03
CA ARG A 355 -18.29 -50.04 0.02
C ARG A 355 -18.87 -49.57 -1.31
N LYS A 356 -19.93 -48.76 -1.29
CA LYS A 356 -20.53 -48.08 -2.47
C LYS A 356 -19.63 -47.00 -3.10
N LYS A 357 -18.43 -46.77 -2.56
CA LYS A 357 -17.43 -45.82 -3.08
C LYS A 357 -17.90 -44.35 -3.08
N TYR A 358 -18.85 -43.97 -2.21
CA TYR A 358 -19.19 -42.56 -2.03
C TYR A 358 -17.99 -41.75 -1.51
N SER A 359 -17.91 -40.47 -1.89
CA SER A 359 -16.85 -39.60 -1.41
C SER A 359 -17.04 -39.24 0.06
N THR A 360 -15.94 -39.00 0.80
CA THR A 360 -15.98 -38.61 2.22
C THR A 360 -16.88 -37.40 2.48
N LYS A 361 -16.96 -36.46 1.52
CA LYS A 361 -17.84 -35.28 1.61
C LYS A 361 -19.32 -35.67 1.54
N VAL A 362 -19.67 -36.64 0.69
CA VAL A 362 -21.04 -37.14 0.56
C VAL A 362 -21.44 -37.97 1.77
N ILE A 363 -20.56 -38.88 2.23
CA ILE A 363 -20.80 -39.68 3.43
C ILE A 363 -20.99 -38.79 4.67
N ALA A 364 -20.15 -37.76 4.82
CA ALA A 364 -20.26 -36.81 5.94
C ALA A 364 -21.62 -36.09 5.95
N ARG A 365 -22.11 -35.65 4.78
CA ARG A 365 -23.44 -35.04 4.66
C ARG A 365 -24.56 -36.02 5.00
N LEU A 366 -24.48 -37.26 4.50
CA LEU A 366 -25.50 -38.29 4.73
C LEU A 366 -25.52 -38.83 6.17
N SER A 367 -24.40 -38.71 6.89
CA SER A 367 -24.26 -39.10 8.29
C SER A 367 -24.32 -37.91 9.25
N GLU A 368 -24.82 -36.76 8.80
CA GLU A 368 -25.00 -35.53 9.59
C GLU A 368 -23.75 -35.10 10.39
N THR A 369 -22.58 -35.24 9.78
CA THR A 369 -21.28 -34.97 10.42
C THR A 369 -20.39 -34.11 9.53
N SER A 370 -19.40 -33.44 10.13
CA SER A 370 -18.42 -32.67 9.36
C SER A 370 -17.38 -33.60 8.73
N THR A 371 -16.67 -33.12 7.70
CA THR A 371 -15.54 -33.87 7.11
C THR A 371 -14.44 -34.18 8.14
N ARG A 372 -14.25 -33.30 9.13
CA ARG A 372 -13.35 -33.52 10.27
C ARG A 372 -13.89 -34.57 11.25
N GLY A 373 -15.19 -34.57 11.52
CA GLY A 373 -15.85 -35.59 12.34
C GLY A 373 -15.79 -36.98 11.68
N MET A 374 -15.89 -37.03 10.35
CA MET A 374 -15.75 -38.25 9.57
C MET A 374 -14.37 -38.90 9.71
N GLU A 375 -13.30 -38.11 9.89
CA GLU A 375 -11.96 -38.64 10.14
C GLU A 375 -11.85 -39.36 11.49
N SER A 376 -12.50 -38.81 12.53
CA SER A 376 -12.61 -39.47 13.83
C SER A 376 -13.43 -40.76 13.74
N ILE A 377 -14.54 -40.75 13.01
CA ILE A 377 -15.35 -41.95 12.77
C ILE A 377 -14.52 -43.01 12.03
N ARG A 378 -13.76 -42.61 11.00
CA ARG A 378 -12.87 -43.49 10.24
C ARG A 378 -11.84 -44.16 11.15
N TYR A 379 -11.19 -43.39 12.03
CA TYR A 379 -10.26 -43.94 13.01
C TYR A 379 -10.93 -44.94 13.97
N ARG A 380 -12.13 -44.62 14.46
CA ARG A 380 -12.89 -45.54 15.33
C ARG A 380 -13.29 -46.82 14.61
N LEU A 381 -13.77 -46.72 13.37
CA LEU A 381 -14.11 -47.87 12.54
C LEU A 381 -12.88 -48.73 12.25
N HIS A 382 -11.73 -48.10 11.99
CA HIS A 382 -10.47 -48.80 11.77
C HIS A 382 -10.09 -49.67 12.97
N LYS A 383 -10.22 -49.13 14.19
CA LYS A 383 -10.01 -49.88 15.44
C LYS A 383 -11.06 -50.96 15.67
N LYS A 384 -12.36 -50.66 15.43
CA LYS A 384 -13.46 -51.62 15.61
C LYS A 384 -13.39 -52.80 14.63
N LEU A 385 -12.92 -52.56 13.41
CA LEU A 385 -12.73 -53.60 12.38
C LEU A 385 -11.42 -54.39 12.54
N GLY A 386 -10.58 -54.04 13.54
CA GLY A 386 -9.32 -54.72 13.83
C GLY A 386 -8.24 -54.54 12.76
N LEU A 387 -8.25 -53.42 12.03
CA LEU A 387 -7.34 -53.19 10.91
C LEU A 387 -5.96 -52.72 11.38
N GLN A 388 -4.90 -53.15 10.67
CA GLN A 388 -3.55 -52.62 10.90
C GLN A 388 -3.38 -51.20 10.32
N LYS A 389 -2.42 -50.42 10.85
CA LYS A 389 -2.24 -48.98 10.53
C LYS A 389 -2.25 -48.64 9.03
N ASN A 390 -1.78 -49.55 8.17
CA ASN A 390 -1.68 -49.33 6.72
C ASN A 390 -2.80 -49.99 5.90
N GLN A 391 -3.79 -50.61 6.54
CA GLN A 391 -4.92 -51.24 5.87
C GLN A 391 -6.06 -50.25 5.65
N SER A 392 -6.55 -50.17 4.42
CA SER A 392 -7.68 -49.34 4.05
C SER A 392 -9.01 -50.02 4.42
N ILE A 393 -9.88 -49.32 5.15
CA ILE A 393 -11.25 -49.77 5.44
C ILE A 393 -11.98 -50.13 4.14
N LYS A 394 -11.80 -49.33 3.09
CA LYS A 394 -12.43 -49.59 1.79
C LYS A 394 -11.99 -50.91 1.19
N ALA A 395 -10.69 -51.21 1.23
CA ALA A 395 -10.15 -52.48 0.71
C ALA A 395 -10.66 -53.67 1.53
N TYR A 396 -10.71 -53.53 2.86
CA TYR A 396 -11.25 -54.55 3.75
C TYR A 396 -12.73 -54.85 3.46
N LEU A 397 -13.56 -53.81 3.33
CA LEU A 397 -14.99 -53.96 3.10
C LEU A 397 -15.32 -54.48 1.69
N CYS A 398 -14.43 -54.33 0.71
CA CYS A 398 -14.56 -54.94 -0.60
C CYS A 398 -14.25 -56.45 -0.62
N GLY A 399 -13.64 -56.99 0.44
CA GLY A 399 -13.30 -58.42 0.55
C GLY A 399 -14.43 -59.33 1.06
N PHE A 400 -15.59 -58.76 1.35
CA PHE A 400 -16.86 -59.48 1.57
C PHE A 400 -17.62 -59.60 0.24
#